data_AF-A0AAW6YNW9-F1
#
_entry.id   AF-A0AAW6YNW9-F1
#
_cell.length_a   1.000
_cell.length_b   1.000
_cell.length_c   1.000
_cell.angle_alpha   90.00
_cell.angle_beta   90.00
_cell.angle_gamma   90.00
#
_symmetry.space_group_name_H-M   'P 1'
#
loop_
_entity.id
_entity.type
_entity.pdbx_description
1 polymer ?
#
loop_
_entity_poly.entity_id
_entity_poly.type
_entity_poly.pdbx_seq_one_letter_code
_entity_poly.pdbx_strand_id
1 'polypeptide(L)'
;TLAFEVLSQGQADIDPKLSLQLVQLLAQAAGKSGMVDGQIMDMASEEKQLKIEELKNLHAKKTGALIYFAIMAPALIMNLDTAAKDSLA
;
A
#
# COMPACT_ATOMS: atom_id res chain seq x y z
N THR A 1 12.92 -0.11 -7.36
CA THR A 1 12.74 -0.51 -8.77
C THR A 1 12.47 -2.01 -8.89
N LEU A 2 13.30 -2.88 -8.29
CA LEU A 2 13.13 -4.34 -8.32
C LEU A 2 11.71 -4.83 -7.96
N ALA A 3 11.06 -4.28 -6.93
CA ALA A 3 9.70 -4.68 -6.58
C ALA A 3 8.68 -4.49 -7.71
N PHE A 4 8.81 -3.41 -8.49
CA PHE A 4 7.96 -3.17 -9.66
C PHE A 4 8.32 -4.08 -10.82
N GLU A 5 9.61 -4.36 -10.99
CA GLU A 5 10.08 -5.33 -11.99
C GLU A 5 9.44 -6.70 -11.75
N VAL A 6 9.48 -7.21 -10.51
CA VAL A 6 8.87 -8.49 -10.12
C VAL A 6 7.36 -8.52 -10.43
N LEU A 7 6.62 -7.45 -10.09
CA LEU A 7 5.18 -7.39 -10.37
C LEU A 7 4.87 -7.27 -11.88
N SER A 8 5.77 -6.64 -12.64
CA SER A 8 5.62 -6.40 -14.07
C SER A 8 6.06 -7.56 -14.96
N GLN A 9 6.94 -8.45 -14.47
CA GLN A 9 7.44 -9.59 -15.25
C GLN A 9 6.32 -10.52 -15.70
N GLY A 10 5.24 -10.61 -14.92
CA GLY A 10 4.10 -11.48 -15.20
C GLY A 10 4.49 -12.96 -15.17
N GLN A 11 3.62 -13.81 -14.66
CA GLN A 11 3.74 -15.25 -14.90
C GLN A 11 2.74 -15.64 -15.98
N ALA A 12 2.99 -16.73 -16.71
CA ALA A 12 2.16 -17.14 -17.85
C ALA A 12 0.65 -17.22 -17.50
N ASP A 13 0.33 -17.44 -16.23
CA ASP A 13 -1.04 -17.59 -15.71
C ASP A 13 -1.61 -16.32 -15.06
N ILE A 14 -0.91 -15.19 -15.09
CA ILE A 14 -1.36 -13.92 -14.49
C ILE A 14 -1.87 -12.99 -15.59
N ASP A 15 -3.14 -12.55 -15.47
CA ASP A 15 -3.71 -11.51 -16.35
C ASP A 15 -2.85 -10.24 -16.29
N PRO A 16 -2.37 -9.70 -17.43
CA PRO A 16 -1.63 -8.45 -17.45
C PRO A 16 -2.35 -7.28 -16.75
N LYS A 17 -3.69 -7.27 -16.75
CA LYS A 17 -4.48 -6.27 -16.01
C LYS A 17 -4.26 -6.38 -14.51
N LEU A 18 -4.21 -7.60 -13.98
CA LEU A 18 -3.93 -7.85 -12.57
C LEU A 18 -2.52 -7.39 -12.19
N SER A 19 -1.51 -7.69 -13.01
CA SER A 19 -0.15 -7.15 -12.80
C SER A 19 -0.13 -5.63 -12.74
N LEU A 20 -0.86 -4.94 -13.65
CA LEU A 20 -0.95 -3.49 -13.63
C LEU A 20 -1.65 -2.96 -12.37
N GLN A 21 -2.72 -3.62 -11.91
CA GLN A 21 -3.40 -3.27 -10.67
C GLN A 21 -2.49 -3.41 -9.45
N LEU A 22 -1.69 -4.48 -9.38
CA LEU A 22 -0.72 -4.69 -8.30
C LEU A 22 0.39 -3.64 -8.32
N VAL A 23 0.91 -3.29 -9.50
CA VAL A 23 1.90 -2.21 -9.67
C VAL A 23 1.33 -0.88 -9.19
N GLN A 24 0.09 -0.55 -9.59
CA GLN A 24 -0.58 0.68 -9.17
C GLN A 24 -0.78 0.73 -7.66
N LEU A 25 -1.26 -0.36 -7.06
CA LEU A 25 -1.49 -0.46 -5.63
C LEU A 25 -0.18 -0.31 -4.84
N LEU A 26 0.90 -0.99 -5.27
CA LEU A 26 2.21 -0.85 -4.64
C LEU A 26 2.75 0.58 -4.77
N ALA A 27 2.59 1.21 -5.94
CA ALA A 27 3.03 2.58 -6.16
C ALA A 27 2.30 3.58 -5.25
N GLN A 28 1.00 3.40 -5.03
CA GLN A 28 0.22 4.21 -4.10
C GLN A 28 0.67 3.99 -2.65
N ALA A 29 0.82 2.73 -2.25
CA ALA A 29 1.20 2.34 -0.89
C ALA A 29 2.62 2.78 -0.52
N ALA A 30 3.58 2.65 -1.45
CA ALA A 30 4.97 3.00 -1.22
C ALA A 30 5.27 4.49 -1.47
N GLY A 31 4.49 5.15 -2.32
CA GLY A 31 4.80 6.49 -2.84
C GLY A 31 4.26 7.65 -2.01
N LYS A 32 4.05 8.79 -2.68
CA LYS A 32 3.65 10.09 -2.09
C LYS A 32 2.31 10.11 -1.37
N SER A 33 1.52 9.04 -1.45
CA SER A 33 0.21 8.93 -0.81
C SER A 33 0.19 7.88 0.31
N GLY A 34 1.33 7.22 0.57
CA GLY A 34 1.49 6.19 1.57
C GLY A 34 2.81 6.34 2.32
N MET A 35 3.67 5.32 2.27
CA MET A 35 4.88 5.20 3.07
C MET A 35 5.79 6.44 3.01
N VAL A 36 6.10 6.96 1.82
CA VAL A 36 6.98 8.14 1.70
C VAL A 36 6.36 9.35 2.38
N ASP A 37 5.06 9.59 2.22
CA ASP A 37 4.38 10.69 2.91
C ASP A 37 4.40 10.49 4.43
N GLY A 38 4.17 9.27 4.90
CA GLY A 38 4.30 8.93 6.32
C GLY A 38 5.71 9.15 6.87
N GLN A 39 6.76 8.90 6.08
CA GLN A 39 8.15 9.21 6.45
C GLN A 39 8.40 10.72 6.51
N ILE A 40 7.87 11.48 5.56
CA ILE A 40 7.95 12.96 5.61
C ILE A 40 7.23 13.50 6.85
N MET A 41 6.03 12.99 7.16
CA MET A 41 5.28 13.38 8.36
C MET A 41 6.04 13.07 9.63
N ASP A 42 6.69 11.90 9.70
CA ASP A 42 7.50 11.48 10.84
C ASP A 42 8.65 12.46 11.10
N MET A 43 9.46 12.75 10.08
CA MET A 43 10.55 13.72 10.17
C MET A 43 10.04 15.12 10.52
N ALA A 44 8.91 15.55 9.94
CA ALA A 44 8.31 16.85 10.24
C ALA A 44 7.69 16.95 11.64
N SER A 45 7.48 15.81 12.30
CA SER A 45 6.87 15.71 13.63
C SER A 45 7.90 15.49 14.74
N GLU A 46 9.19 15.38 14.40
CA GLU A 46 10.27 15.37 15.38
C GLU A 46 10.15 16.59 16.31
N GLU A 47 10.36 16.35 17.60
CA GLU A 47 10.25 17.36 18.67
C GLU A 47 8.85 17.97 18.88
N LYS A 48 7.81 17.46 18.22
CA LYS A 48 6.41 17.90 18.41
C LYS A 48 5.60 16.85 19.17
N GLN A 49 4.65 17.32 19.98
CA GLN A 49 3.60 16.44 20.52
C GLN A 49 2.44 16.38 19.53
N LEU A 50 2.24 15.20 18.94
CA LEU A 50 1.11 14.92 18.06
C LEU A 50 -0.14 14.59 18.86
N LYS A 51 -1.30 15.07 18.40
CA LYS A 51 -2.59 14.55 18.84
C LYS A 51 -2.76 13.12 18.35
N ILE A 52 -3.61 12.37 19.03
CA ILE A 52 -3.86 10.95 18.69
C ILE A 52 -4.27 10.75 17.22
N GLU A 53 -5.06 11.66 16.65
CA GLU A 53 -5.50 11.57 15.25
C GLU A 53 -4.35 11.83 14.26
N GLU A 54 -3.42 12.72 14.60
CA GLU A 54 -2.22 12.98 13.79
C GLU A 54 -1.27 11.78 13.85
N LEU A 55 -1.10 11.18 15.03
CA LEU A 55 -0.29 9.98 15.22
C LEU A 55 -0.85 8.77 14.47
N LYS A 56 -2.18 8.57 14.52
CA LYS A 56 -2.86 7.52 13.75
C LYS A 56 -2.64 7.71 12.24
N ASN A 57 -2.81 8.93 11.73
CA ASN A 57 -2.60 9.22 10.31
C ASN A 57 -1.13 9.00 9.90
N LEU A 58 -0.17 9.43 10.73
CA LEU A 58 1.25 9.15 10.51
C LEU A 58 1.50 7.65 10.41
N HIS A 59 1.04 6.85 11.37
CA HIS A 59 1.25 5.40 11.35
C HIS A 59 0.52 4.71 10.20
N ALA A 60 -0.72 5.10 9.91
CA ALA A 60 -1.48 4.58 8.77
C ALA A 60 -0.73 4.74 7.45
N LYS A 61 0.00 5.85 7.28
CA LYS A 61 0.82 6.10 6.09
C LYS A 61 2.19 5.43 6.15
N LYS A 62 2.96 5.68 7.23
CA LYS A 62 4.36 5.27 7.37
C LYS A 62 4.52 3.74 7.33
N THR A 63 3.61 3.01 7.97
CA THR A 63 3.68 1.55 8.09
C THR A 63 2.41 0.88 7.57
N GLY A 64 1.24 1.45 7.84
CA GLY A 64 -0.05 0.87 7.46
C GLY A 64 -0.23 0.68 5.95
N ALA A 65 0.26 1.62 5.14
CA ALA A 65 0.07 1.58 3.67
C ALA A 65 0.67 0.32 3.02
N LEU A 66 1.86 -0.11 3.45
CA LEU A 66 2.48 -1.33 2.92
C LEU A 66 1.86 -2.61 3.51
N ILE A 67 1.39 -2.57 4.75
CA ILE A 67 0.62 -3.68 5.35
C ILE A 67 -0.69 -3.88 4.58
N TYR A 68 -1.38 -2.78 4.26
CA TYR A 68 -2.58 -2.80 3.43
C TYR A 68 -2.31 -3.42 2.06
N PHE A 69 -1.21 -3.02 1.39
CA PHE A 69 -0.80 -3.69 0.14
C PHE A 69 -0.59 -5.20 0.31
N ALA A 70 0.07 -5.65 1.38
CA ALA A 70 0.33 -7.06 1.62
C ALA A 70 -0.95 -7.90 1.82
N ILE A 71 -2.03 -7.30 2.30
CA ILE A 71 -3.33 -7.95 2.48
C ILE A 71 -4.16 -7.88 1.18
N MET A 72 -4.17 -6.73 0.50
CA MET A 72 -5.02 -6.50 -0.66
C MET A 72 -4.48 -7.11 -1.94
N ALA A 73 -3.15 -7.24 -2.08
CA ALA A 73 -2.53 -7.91 -3.23
C ALA A 73 -3.04 -9.35 -3.43
N PRO A 74 -3.02 -10.25 -2.43
CA PRO A 74 -3.59 -11.59 -2.59
C PRO A 74 -5.10 -11.56 -2.80
N ALA A 75 -5.85 -10.63 -2.18
CA ALA A 75 -7.28 -10.47 -2.42
C ALA A 75 -7.62 -10.12 -3.89
N LEU A 76 -6.77 -9.32 -4.54
CA LEU A 76 -6.87 -9.03 -5.97
C LEU A 76 -6.51 -10.25 -6.81
N ILE A 77 -5.44 -10.97 -6.46
CA ILE A 77 -5.00 -12.19 -7.15
C ILE A 77 -6.08 -13.27 -7.12
N MET A 78 -6.75 -13.45 -5.97
CA MET A 78 -7.84 -14.41 -5.79
C MET A 78 -9.18 -13.93 -6.40
N ASN A 79 -9.21 -12.72 -6.97
CA ASN A 79 -10.41 -12.08 -7.49
C ASN A 79 -11.59 -12.11 -6.51
N LEU A 80 -11.33 -11.77 -5.24
CA LEU A 80 -12.38 -11.67 -4.23
C LEU A 80 -13.41 -10.62 -4.62
N ASP A 81 -14.66 -10.80 -4.22
CA ASP A 81 -15.69 -9.80 -4.43
C ASP A 81 -15.44 -8.53 -3.58
N THR A 82 -16.21 -7.48 -3.85
CA THR A 82 -16.05 -6.19 -3.17
C THR A 82 -16.30 -6.32 -1.67
N ALA A 83 -17.31 -7.10 -1.27
CA ALA A 83 -17.65 -7.26 0.15
C ALA A 83 -16.52 -7.93 0.96
N ALA A 84 -15.90 -8.97 0.40
CA ALA A 84 -14.76 -9.63 1.02
C ALA A 84 -13.54 -8.69 1.10
N LYS A 85 -13.27 -7.92 0.04
CA LYS A 85 -12.19 -6.92 0.02
C LYS A 85 -12.40 -5.82 1.07
N ASP A 86 -13.62 -5.31 1.21
CA ASP A 86 -13.94 -4.25 2.18
C ASP A 86 -13.78 -4.72 3.63
N SER A 87 -14.01 -6.01 3.90
CA SER A 87 -13.81 -6.58 5.25
C SER A 87 -12.34 -6.71 5.68
N LEU A 88 -11.41 -6.61 4.73
CA LEU A 88 -9.95 -6.71 4.95
C LEU A 88 -9.27 -5.35 5.15
N ALA A 89 -9.97 -4.26 4.81
CA ALA A 89 -9.48 -2.88 4.83
C ALA A 89 -9.71 -2.19 6.18
#